data_AF-A0A354IVA3-F1
#
_entry.id   AF-A0A354IVA3-F1
#
_cell.length_a   1.000
_cell.length_b   1.000
_cell.length_c   1.000
_cell.angle_alpha   90.00
_cell.angle_beta   90.00
_cell.angle_gamma   90.00
#
_symmetry.space_group_name_H-M   'P 1'
#
loop_
_entity.id
_entity.type
_entity.pdbx_description
1 polymer ?
#
loop_
_entity_poly.entity_id
_entity_poly.type
_entity_poly.pdbx_seq_one_letter_code
_entity_poly.pdbx_strand_id
1 'polypeptide(L)'
;MPGMRVPAQVRAIAGWGRRPSTARARALAARHGLPFIALEDGFLRSVGLGVAGAQPLSLVVDDFGIYYDATTPSRLEETRTGRE
;
A
#
# COMPACT_ATOMS: atom_id res chain seq x y z
N MET A 1 17.43 -13.94 -7.57
CA MET A 1 17.66 -14.34 -6.16
C MET A 1 16.72 -15.49 -5.80
N PRO A 2 17.20 -16.74 -5.71
CA PRO A 2 16.42 -17.86 -5.20
C PRO A 2 16.26 -17.72 -3.67
N GLY A 3 15.08 -18.02 -3.11
CA GLY A 3 14.98 -18.46 -1.71
C GLY A 3 14.18 -17.61 -0.70
N MET A 4 13.62 -16.45 -1.04
CA MET A 4 12.70 -15.77 -0.11
C MET A 4 11.33 -16.47 -0.17
N ARG A 5 11.13 -17.43 0.73
CA ARG A 5 9.85 -18.14 0.90
C ARG A 5 8.87 -17.25 1.67
N VAL A 6 7.68 -17.07 1.10
CA VAL A 6 6.54 -16.47 1.80
C VAL A 6 5.80 -17.61 2.53
N PRO A 7 5.54 -17.51 3.85
CA PRO A 7 4.74 -18.51 4.56
C PRO A 7 3.35 -18.67 3.94
N ALA A 8 2.83 -19.89 3.90
CA ALA A 8 1.57 -20.22 3.23
C ALA A 8 0.35 -19.45 3.77
N GLN A 9 0.42 -18.97 5.01
CA GLN A 9 -0.64 -18.21 5.66
C GLN A 9 -0.68 -16.73 5.24
N VAL A 10 0.37 -16.22 4.59
CA VAL A 10 0.42 -14.83 4.14
C VAL A 10 -0.51 -14.65 2.95
N ARG A 11 -1.45 -13.72 3.08
CA ARG A 11 -2.45 -13.43 2.04
C ARG A 11 -2.19 -12.15 1.25
N ALA A 12 -1.26 -11.31 1.70
CA ALA A 12 -0.90 -10.07 1.04
C ALA A 12 0.50 -9.64 1.49
N ILE A 13 1.14 -8.78 0.70
CA ILE A 13 2.41 -8.13 1.05
C ILE A 13 2.19 -6.63 1.03
N ALA A 14 2.50 -5.96 2.13
CA ALA A 14 2.34 -4.52 2.24
C ALA A 14 3.67 -3.77 2.08
N GLY A 15 3.60 -2.52 1.62
CA GLY A 15 4.73 -1.60 1.61
C GLY A 15 4.26 -0.16 1.57
N TRP A 16 5.13 0.77 1.95
CA TRP A 16 4.76 2.19 2.06
C TRP A 16 4.81 2.92 0.71
N GLY A 17 3.64 3.22 0.16
CA GLY A 17 3.45 3.91 -1.12
C GLY A 17 4.22 3.27 -2.29
N ARG A 18 4.74 4.13 -3.17
CA ARG A 18 5.62 3.78 -4.31
C ARG A 18 7.09 4.08 -4.04
N ARG A 19 7.52 4.08 -2.77
CA ARG A 19 8.93 4.32 -2.43
C ARG A 19 9.82 3.25 -3.06
N PRO A 20 11.07 3.58 -3.47
CA PRO A 20 12.00 2.59 -4.04
C PRO A 20 12.23 1.36 -3.14
N SER A 21 12.12 1.54 -1.82
CA SER A 21 12.19 0.44 -0.84
C SER A 21 11.10 -0.63 -1.03
N THR A 22 9.98 -0.30 -1.68
CA THR A 22 8.89 -1.24 -1.96
C THR A 22 9.13 -2.13 -3.18
N ALA A 23 10.15 -1.85 -4.01
CA ALA A 23 10.41 -2.61 -5.23
C ALA A 23 10.56 -4.13 -4.97
N ARG A 24 11.26 -4.49 -3.90
CA ARG A 24 11.43 -5.90 -3.50
C ARG A 24 10.13 -6.55 -3.04
N ALA A 25 9.32 -5.82 -2.26
CA ALA A 25 8.03 -6.31 -1.77
C ALA A 25 7.03 -6.51 -2.92
N ARG A 26 6.98 -5.58 -3.88
CA ARG A 26 6.17 -5.69 -5.10
C ARG A 26 6.59 -6.89 -5.95
N ALA A 27 7.89 -7.10 -6.15
CA ALA A 27 8.40 -8.25 -6.90
C ALA A 27 8.14 -9.59 -6.17
N LEU A 28 8.15 -9.60 -4.84
CA LEU A 28 7.78 -10.77 -4.04
C LEU A 28 6.28 -11.07 -4.16
N ALA A 29 5.43 -10.06 -4.07
CA ALA A 29 3.98 -10.20 -4.22
C ALA A 29 3.62 -10.79 -5.60
N ALA A 30 4.15 -10.18 -6.67
CA ALA A 30 3.94 -10.63 -8.03
C ALA A 30 4.41 -12.08 -8.26
N ARG A 31 5.60 -12.45 -7.75
CA ARG A 31 6.13 -13.82 -7.89
C ARG A 31 5.26 -14.87 -7.21
N HIS A 32 4.57 -14.52 -6.12
CA HIS A 32 3.75 -15.44 -5.35
C HIS A 32 2.25 -15.33 -5.66
N GLY A 33 1.85 -14.51 -6.65
CA GLY A 33 0.44 -14.28 -6.98
C GLY A 33 -0.35 -13.65 -5.82
N LEU A 34 0.33 -12.92 -4.93
CA LEU A 34 -0.28 -12.24 -3.79
C LEU A 34 -0.54 -10.76 -4.14
N PRO A 35 -1.61 -10.15 -3.59
CA PRO A 35 -1.82 -8.72 -3.70
C PRO A 35 -0.70 -7.95 -3.01
N PHE A 36 -0.32 -6.82 -3.63
CA PHE A 36 0.52 -5.82 -3.00
C PHE A 36 -0.36 -4.70 -2.44
N ILE A 37 -0.26 -4.44 -1.14
CA ILE A 37 -0.99 -3.37 -0.47
C ILE A 37 -0.06 -2.16 -0.30
N ALA A 38 -0.39 -1.05 -0.96
CA ALA A 38 0.24 0.23 -0.71
C ALA A 38 -0.37 0.88 0.54
N LEU A 39 0.47 1.11 1.54
CA LEU A 39 0.13 1.85 2.76
C LEU A 39 0.61 3.28 2.65
N GLU A 40 -0.17 4.22 3.17
CA GLU A 40 0.24 5.62 3.36
C GLU A 40 -0.41 6.20 4.62
N ASP A 41 0.07 7.36 5.04
CA ASP A 41 -0.61 8.15 6.08
C ASP A 41 -2.03 8.50 5.62
N GLY A 42 -3.00 8.37 6.51
CA GLY A 42 -4.37 8.80 6.23
C GLY A 42 -4.47 10.31 6.09
N PHE A 43 -5.48 10.78 5.34
CA PHE A 43 -5.72 12.22 5.11
C PHE A 43 -5.85 13.00 6.42
N LEU A 44 -6.44 12.39 7.45
CA LEU A 44 -6.47 12.91 8.81
C LEU A 44 -5.46 12.17 9.67
N ARG A 45 -4.20 12.61 9.59
CA ARG A 45 -3.06 11.86 10.12
C ARG A 45 -2.95 11.87 11.64
N SER A 46 -2.87 13.03 12.28
CA SER A 46 -2.55 13.12 13.72
C SER A 46 -2.77 14.53 14.27
N VAL A 47 -2.86 14.65 15.60
CA VAL A 47 -2.68 15.94 16.29
C VAL A 47 -1.18 16.13 16.54
N GLY A 48 -0.54 16.89 15.66
CA GLY A 48 0.92 17.05 15.61
C GLY A 48 1.53 16.52 14.31
N LEU A 49 2.78 16.91 14.03
CA LEU A 49 3.47 16.57 12.78
C LEU A 49 4.14 15.19 12.84
N GLY A 50 4.14 14.46 11.73
CA GLY A 50 4.83 13.17 11.64
C GLY A 50 6.33 13.25 11.84
N VAL A 51 6.96 14.31 11.34
CA VAL A 51 8.39 14.58 11.55
C VAL A 51 8.75 14.83 13.02
N ALA A 52 7.76 15.22 13.84
CA ALA A 52 7.89 15.40 15.28
C ALA A 52 7.57 14.10 16.07
N GLY A 53 7.41 12.96 15.38
CA GLY A 53 7.16 11.66 16.01
C GLY A 53 5.69 11.36 16.32
N ALA A 54 4.75 12.25 15.96
CA ALA A 54 3.34 12.00 16.15
C ALA A 54 2.90 10.74 15.37
N GLN A 55 2.32 9.77 16.08
CA GLN A 55 1.84 8.51 15.49
C GLN A 55 0.62 8.77 14.59
N PRO A 56 0.51 8.09 13.44
CA PRO A 56 -0.68 8.21 12.61
C PRO A 56 -1.89 7.59 13.32
N LEU A 57 -2.98 8.33 13.35
CA LEU A 57 -4.31 7.93 13.83
C LEU A 57 -5.16 7.30 12.72
N SER A 58 -4.76 7.47 11.45
CA SER A 58 -5.39 6.83 10.30
C SER A 58 -4.36 6.47 9.23
N LEU A 59 -4.67 5.45 8.42
CA LEU A 59 -3.85 4.96 7.32
C LEU A 59 -4.71 4.79 6.07
N VAL A 60 -4.13 5.06 4.90
CA VAL A 60 -4.67 4.59 3.63
C VAL A 60 -4.18 3.16 3.39
N VAL A 61 -5.10 2.30 2.93
CA VAL A 61 -4.83 0.91 2.55
C VAL A 61 -5.37 0.72 1.13
N ASP A 62 -4.48 0.60 0.14
CA ASP A 62 -4.85 0.49 -1.26
C ASP A 62 -4.18 -0.76 -1.88
N ASP A 63 -4.98 -1.74 -2.30
CA ASP A 63 -4.55 -2.98 -2.94
C ASP A 63 -4.58 -2.92 -4.47
N PHE A 64 -4.90 -1.76 -5.06
CA PHE A 64 -5.01 -1.57 -6.51
C PHE A 64 -3.94 -0.61 -7.04
N GLY A 65 -3.73 0.52 -6.37
CA GLY A 65 -2.78 1.56 -6.72
C GLY A 65 -2.32 2.33 -5.50
N ILE A 66 -2.31 3.66 -5.59
CA ILE A 66 -2.25 4.56 -4.43
C ILE A 66 -2.78 5.94 -4.86
N TYR A 67 -3.54 6.62 -4.00
CA TYR A 67 -4.34 7.81 -4.35
C TYR A 67 -3.59 8.98 -5.00
N TYR A 68 -2.28 9.11 -4.79
CA TYR A 68 -1.50 10.22 -5.34
C TYR A 68 -0.89 9.89 -6.72
N ASP A 69 -0.98 8.64 -7.15
CA ASP A 69 -0.35 8.18 -8.38
C ASP A 69 -1.34 8.19 -9.55
N ALA A 70 -1.29 9.25 -10.35
CA ALA A 70 -2.16 9.41 -11.51
C ALA A 70 -1.78 8.51 -12.72
N THR A 71 -0.74 7.68 -12.62
CA THR A 71 -0.31 6.80 -13.73
C THR A 71 -1.08 5.48 -13.78
N THR A 72 -1.71 5.10 -12.66
CA THR A 72 -2.48 3.85 -12.55
C THR A 72 -3.68 4.09 -11.63
N PRO A 73 -4.84 3.46 -11.90
CA PRO A 73 -6.00 3.58 -11.03
C PRO A 73 -5.75 3.15 -9.58
N SER A 74 -6.50 3.74 -8.66
CA SER A 74 -6.48 3.51 -7.21
C SER A 74 -7.86 3.15 -6.66
N ARG A 75 -7.93 2.55 -5.47
CA ARG A 75 -9.23 2.25 -4.81
C ARG A 75 -10.05 3.50 -4.55
N LEU A 76 -9.39 4.64 -4.31
CA LEU A 76 -10.07 5.92 -4.13
C LEU A 76 -10.81 6.37 -5.39
N GLU A 77 -10.25 6.12 -6.57
CA GLU A 77 -10.90 6.40 -7.85
C GLU A 77 -12.01 5.40 -8.17
N GLU A 78 -11.80 4.12 -7.83
CA GLU A 78 -12.82 3.08 -8.01
C GLU A 78 -14.04 3.30 -7.10
N THR A 79 -13.86 3.90 -5.92
CA THR A 79 -14.97 4.29 -5.02
C THR A 79 -15.90 5.33 -5.66
N ARG A 80 -15.41 6.15 -6.61
CA ARG A 80 -16.27 7.04 -7.43
C ARG A 80 -17.04 6.30 -8.52
N THR A 81 -16.66 5.05 -8.82
CA THR A 81 -17.20 4.22 -9.90
C THR A 81 -18.07 3.07 -9.34
N GLY A 82 -18.63 3.27 -8.14
CA GLY A 82 -19.70 2.44 -7.58
C GLY A 82 -21.04 2.83 -8.20
N ARG A 83 -21.52 1.96 -9.08
CA ARG A 83 -22.82 1.99 -9.76
C ARG A 83 -23.97 2.01 -8.73
N GLU A 84 -25.01 2.79 -9.01
CA GLU A 84 -26.37 2.48 -8.54
C GLU A 84 -26.86 1.15 -9.14
#